data_AF-A0A368KVD5-F1
#
_entry.id   AF-A0A368KVD5-F1
#
_cell.length_a   1.000
_cell.length_b   1.000
_cell.length_c   1.000
_cell.angle_alpha   90.00
_cell.angle_beta   90.00
_cell.angle_gamma   90.00
#
_symmetry.space_group_name_H-M   'P 1'
#
loop_
_entity.id
_entity.type
_entity.pdbx_description
1 polymer ?
#
loop_
_entity_poly.entity_id
_entity_poly.type
_entity_poly.pdbx_seq_one_letter_code
_entity_poly.pdbx_strand_id
1 'polypeptide(L)'
;MSDPSENPPPRSKFQFPLWVLMFVLPTIAGLLFAMYANQQRQLKVREELMMQQVGLHETLAELRRNRDGWRHLQDAMRKNLQKYKDPQWVLTRMNHPFAPPTAPKQGSQGYYEVEDASEFLTFFVQASDDDMRALLRKMEEVYPQTTHVTQFQILNLLARLPEFAPERMPAIAAEVKAFVEPLLEQNDQKLASQAKAVWQTFGFEEKQ
;
A
#
# COMPACT_ATOMS: atom_id res chain seq x y z
N MET A 1 91.87 53.10 40.49
CA MET A 1 91.10 52.17 39.64
C MET A 1 89.68 52.17 40.16
N SER A 2 88.75 52.37 39.24
CA SER A 2 87.43 52.97 39.42
C SER A 2 86.36 52.04 40.02
N ASP A 3 85.51 52.67 40.83
CA ASP A 3 84.07 52.48 41.09
C ASP A 3 83.47 51.11 41.47
N PRO A 4 82.81 51.01 42.65
CA PRO A 4 81.64 50.16 42.80
C PRO A 4 80.46 50.81 42.08
N SER A 5 79.98 50.15 41.03
CA SER A 5 78.79 50.53 40.27
C SER A 5 77.52 50.16 41.07
N GLU A 6 77.11 51.05 41.96
CA GLU A 6 75.77 51.05 42.54
C GLU A 6 74.78 51.57 41.49
N ASN A 7 74.21 50.66 40.69
CA ASN A 7 73.08 50.99 39.83
C ASN A 7 71.80 51.06 40.69
N PRO A 8 71.14 52.22 40.86
CA PRO A 8 69.81 52.23 41.44
C PRO A 8 68.84 51.54 40.48
N PRO A 9 67.88 50.74 40.97
CA PRO A 9 66.88 50.15 40.08
C PRO A 9 66.07 51.27 39.42
N PRO A 10 65.73 51.16 38.12
CA PRO A 10 64.86 52.13 37.47
C PRO A 10 63.50 52.07 38.16
N ARG A 11 63.22 53.04 39.05
CA ARG A 11 61.88 53.33 39.55
C ARG A 11 61.08 53.91 38.39
N SER A 12 60.62 53.02 37.52
CA SER A 12 59.54 53.27 36.58
C SER A 12 58.29 53.60 37.38
N LYS A 13 58.16 54.86 37.80
CA LYS A 13 56.91 55.39 38.33
C LYS A 13 56.03 55.65 37.12
N PHE A 14 55.28 54.64 36.69
CA PHE A 14 54.13 54.83 35.82
C PHE A 14 53.12 55.71 36.55
N GLN A 15 53.31 57.02 36.48
CA GLN A 15 52.34 58.00 36.94
C GLN A 15 51.28 58.15 35.85
N PHE A 16 50.35 57.21 35.82
CA PHE A 16 49.14 57.42 35.04
C PHE A 16 48.41 58.61 35.64
N PRO A 17 48.09 59.64 34.84
CA PRO A 17 47.39 60.79 35.37
C PRO A 17 46.02 60.32 35.88
N LEU A 18 45.61 60.81 37.05
CA LEU A 18 44.45 60.33 37.82
C LEU A 18 43.17 60.20 36.96
N TRP A 19 43.02 61.06 35.94
CA TRP A 19 41.89 61.02 35.00
C TRP A 19 41.84 59.72 34.17
N VAL A 20 42.98 59.11 33.82
CA VAL A 20 43.01 57.81 33.13
C VAL A 20 42.46 56.71 34.04
N LEU A 21 42.80 56.77 35.32
CA LEU A 21 42.32 55.80 36.31
C LEU A 21 40.83 56.00 36.62
N MET A 22 40.35 57.25 36.66
CA MET A 22 38.94 57.56 36.94
C MET A 22 38.01 57.39 35.73
N PHE A 23 38.49 57.57 34.49
CA PHE A 23 37.62 57.55 33.31
C PHE A 23 37.94 56.41 32.35
N VAL A 24 39.20 56.15 32.02
CA VAL A 24 39.55 55.16 30.99
C VAL A 24 39.36 53.72 31.51
N LEU A 25 39.82 53.44 32.73
CA LEU A 25 39.71 52.10 33.32
C LEU A 25 38.26 51.63 33.51
N PRO A 26 37.34 52.44 34.09
CA PRO A 26 35.93 52.06 34.20
C PRO A 26 35.24 51.88 32.84
N THR A 27 35.63 52.68 31.83
CA THR A 27 35.05 52.57 30.49
C THR A 27 35.52 51.29 29.80
N ILE A 28 36.81 50.94 29.89
CA ILE A 28 37.34 49.66 29.38
C ILE A 28 36.69 48.48 30.11
N ALA A 29 36.57 48.55 31.44
CA ALA A 29 35.90 47.52 32.23
C ALA A 29 34.43 47.36 31.81
N GLY A 30 33.70 48.47 31.65
CA GLY A 30 32.32 48.48 31.18
C GLY A 30 32.16 47.89 29.78
N LEU A 31 33.09 48.19 28.87
CA LEU A 31 33.10 47.65 27.52
C LEU A 31 33.39 46.14 27.50
N LEU A 32 34.34 45.67 28.31
CA LEU A 32 34.61 44.24 28.49
C LEU A 32 33.41 43.51 29.09
N PHE A 33 32.74 44.09 30.10
CA PHE A 33 31.51 43.53 30.67
C PHE A 33 30.38 43.48 29.63
N ALA A 34 30.20 44.53 28.83
CA ALA A 34 29.19 44.57 27.77
C ALA A 34 29.47 43.53 26.68
N MET A 35 30.73 43.39 26.25
CA MET A 35 31.13 42.36 25.29
C MET A 35 30.91 40.96 25.85
N TYR A 36 31.31 40.70 27.09
CA TYR A 36 31.12 39.41 27.74
C TYR A 36 29.64 39.06 27.91
N ALA A 37 28.82 40.00 28.37
CA ALA A 37 27.37 39.83 28.50
C ALA A 37 26.71 39.56 27.13
N ASN A 38 27.14 40.25 26.08
CA ASN A 38 26.65 40.03 24.72
C ASN A 38 27.08 38.66 24.18
N GLN A 39 28.33 38.26 24.42
CA GLN A 39 28.83 36.94 24.02
C GLN A 39 28.04 35.82 24.70
N GLN A 40 27.74 35.94 26.00
CA GLN A 40 26.89 34.98 26.68
C GLN A 40 25.48 34.91 26.09
N ARG A 41 24.88 36.05 25.72
CA ARG A 41 23.57 36.06 25.04
C ARG A 41 23.63 35.36 23.69
N GLN A 42 24.68 35.62 22.90
CA GLN A 42 24.87 34.96 21.61
C GLN A 42 25.06 33.45 21.74
N LEU A 43 25.78 32.98 22.77
CA LEU A 43 25.94 31.55 23.02
C LEU A 43 24.59 30.89 23.33
N LYS A 44 23.77 31.49 24.19
CA LYS A 44 22.43 30.98 24.51
C LYS A 44 21.54 30.91 23.27
N VAL A 45 21.50 31.98 22.47
CA VAL A 45 20.71 32.00 21.22
C VAL A 45 21.20 30.94 20.23
N ARG A 46 22.52 30.72 20.13
CA ARG A 46 23.07 29.65 19.28
C ARG A 46 22.68 28.27 19.77
N GLU A 47 22.73 28.03 21.08
CA GLU A 47 22.30 26.75 21.68
C GLU A 47 20.81 26.50 21.44
N GLU A 48 19.96 27.51 21.65
CA GLU A 48 18.53 27.43 21.38
C GLU A 48 18.24 27.13 19.89
N LEU A 49 18.92 27.82 18.97
CA LEU A 49 18.78 27.58 17.54
C LEU A 49 19.26 26.18 17.13
N MET A 50 20.36 25.69 17.71
CA MET A 50 20.83 24.33 17.46
C MET A 50 19.83 23.29 17.96
N MET A 51 19.26 23.48 19.15
CA MET A 51 18.21 22.60 19.69
C MET A 51 16.95 22.60 18.81
N GLN A 52 16.52 23.78 18.34
CA GLN A 52 15.40 23.88 17.39
C GLN A 52 15.71 23.17 16.07
N GLN A 53 16.94 23.32 15.55
CA GLN A 53 17.35 22.67 14.32
C GLN A 53 17.36 21.14 14.46
N VAL A 54 17.84 20.61 15.59
CA VAL A 54 17.81 19.17 15.88
C VAL A 54 16.36 18.68 15.94
N GLY A 55 15.47 19.38 16.68
CA GLY A 55 14.06 19.02 16.74
C GLY A 55 13.36 19.05 15.38
N LEU A 56 13.70 20.02 14.51
CA LEU A 56 13.19 20.07 13.15
C LEU A 56 13.71 18.90 12.29
N HIS A 57 14.97 18.49 12.45
CA HIS A 57 15.49 17.33 11.75
C HIS A 57 14.84 16.03 12.21
N GLU A 58 14.57 15.87 13.50
CA GLU A 58 13.87 14.71 14.04
C GLU A 58 12.44 14.61 13.51
N THR A 59 11.69 15.72 13.55
CA THR A 59 10.32 15.77 13.01
C THR A 59 10.30 15.50 11.50
N LEU A 60 11.25 16.05 10.72
CA LEU A 60 11.37 15.73 9.29
C LEU A 60 11.71 14.26 9.05
N ALA A 61 12.57 13.65 9.87
CA ALA A 61 12.91 12.24 9.77
C ALA A 61 11.69 11.35 10.07
N GLU A 62 10.91 11.69 11.09
CA GLU A 62 9.68 11.00 11.45
C GLU A 62 8.62 11.12 10.34
N LEU A 63 8.39 12.33 9.83
CA LEU A 63 7.45 12.56 8.72
C LEU A 63 7.86 11.81 7.46
N ARG A 64 9.16 11.73 7.15
CA ARG A 64 9.66 10.93 6.02
C ARG A 64 9.38 9.44 6.22
N ARG A 65 9.69 8.88 7.39
CA ARG A 65 9.39 7.47 7.72
C ARG A 65 7.90 7.17 7.59
N ASN A 66 7.05 8.05 8.12
CA ASN A 66 5.60 7.89 8.00
C ASN A 66 5.16 7.91 6.54
N ARG A 67 5.64 8.88 5.75
CA ARG A 67 5.33 8.97 4.31
C ARG A 67 5.79 7.72 3.54
N ASP A 68 6.98 7.21 3.82
CA ASP A 68 7.51 6.03 3.17
C ASP A 68 6.73 4.77 3.58
N GLY A 69 6.33 4.67 4.86
CA GLY A 69 5.41 3.64 5.34
C GLY A 69 4.07 3.65 4.61
N TRP A 70 3.46 4.84 4.44
CA TRP A 70 2.22 4.99 3.66
C TRP A 70 2.38 4.58 2.20
N ARG A 71 3.51 4.94 1.56
CA ARG A 71 3.81 4.51 0.19
C ARG A 71 3.95 3.00 0.08
N HIS A 72 4.69 2.37 0.98
CA HIS A 72 4.84 0.91 0.98
C HIS A 72 3.50 0.20 1.18
N LEU A 73 2.66 0.71 2.08
CA LEU A 73 1.31 0.18 2.29
C LEU A 73 0.45 0.35 1.03
N GLN A 74 0.50 1.52 0.38
CA GLN A 74 -0.22 1.77 -0.87
C GLN A 74 0.26 0.86 -2.01
N ASP A 75 1.56 0.65 -2.15
CA ASP A 75 2.13 -0.23 -3.16
C ASP A 75 1.78 -1.70 -2.89
N ALA A 76 1.81 -2.13 -1.63
CA ALA A 76 1.40 -3.48 -1.23
C ALA A 76 -0.10 -3.70 -1.50
N MET A 77 -0.95 -2.74 -1.14
CA MET A 77 -2.38 -2.79 -1.46
C MET A 77 -2.60 -2.81 -2.97
N ARG A 78 -1.91 -1.96 -3.74
CA ARG A 78 -2.03 -1.94 -5.20
C ARG A 78 -1.62 -3.26 -5.83
N LYS A 79 -0.53 -3.87 -5.37
CA LYS A 79 -0.10 -5.20 -5.82
C LYS A 79 -1.12 -6.28 -5.47
N ASN A 80 -1.68 -6.24 -4.26
CA ASN A 80 -2.71 -7.18 -3.84
C ASN A 80 -3.98 -7.01 -4.68
N LEU A 81 -4.47 -5.79 -4.87
CA LEU A 81 -5.63 -5.49 -5.72
C LEU A 81 -5.38 -5.97 -7.16
N GLN A 82 -4.20 -5.72 -7.72
CA GLN A 82 -3.84 -6.23 -9.06
C GLN A 82 -3.85 -7.77 -9.12
N LYS A 83 -3.35 -8.45 -8.11
CA LYS A 83 -3.38 -9.92 -8.03
C LYS A 83 -4.82 -10.45 -8.07
N TYR A 84 -5.74 -9.85 -7.32
CA TYR A 84 -7.14 -10.27 -7.28
C TYR A 84 -7.96 -9.80 -8.49
N LYS A 85 -7.44 -8.85 -9.27
CA LYS A 85 -8.02 -8.40 -10.53
C LYS A 85 -7.61 -9.27 -11.73
N ASP A 86 -6.60 -10.12 -11.60
CA ASP A 86 -6.14 -10.97 -12.70
C ASP A 86 -7.12 -12.14 -12.95
N PRO A 87 -7.68 -12.27 -14.17
CA PRO A 87 -8.50 -13.42 -14.54
C PRO A 87 -7.81 -14.78 -14.38
N GLN A 88 -6.47 -14.85 -14.47
CA GLN A 88 -5.75 -16.11 -14.23
C GLN A 88 -5.88 -16.60 -12.80
N TRP A 89 -5.95 -15.68 -11.83
CA TRP A 89 -6.08 -16.05 -10.43
C TRP A 89 -7.37 -16.84 -10.18
N VAL A 90 -8.49 -16.43 -10.82
CA VAL A 90 -9.78 -17.13 -10.75
C VAL A 90 -9.66 -18.56 -11.31
N LEU A 91 -9.01 -18.73 -12.46
CA LEU A 91 -8.83 -20.04 -13.11
C LEU A 91 -7.91 -20.96 -12.31
N THR A 92 -6.78 -20.46 -11.82
CA THR A 92 -5.87 -21.22 -10.95
C THR A 92 -6.59 -21.65 -9.68
N ARG A 93 -7.43 -20.77 -9.13
CA ARG A 93 -8.20 -21.04 -7.91
C ARG A 93 -9.25 -22.13 -8.13
N MET A 94 -9.95 -22.13 -9.27
CA MET A 94 -10.88 -23.22 -9.63
C MET A 94 -10.14 -24.56 -9.79
N ASN A 95 -8.96 -24.56 -10.42
CA ASN A 95 -8.18 -25.79 -10.58
C ASN A 95 -7.58 -26.32 -9.26
N HIS A 96 -7.40 -25.46 -8.25
CA HIS A 96 -6.82 -25.82 -6.95
C HIS A 96 -7.62 -25.19 -5.77
N PRO A 97 -8.79 -25.74 -5.43
CA PRO A 97 -9.57 -25.27 -4.27
C PRO A 97 -8.80 -25.52 -2.95
N PHE A 98 -8.89 -24.60 -1.96
CA PHE A 98 -8.17 -24.74 -0.67
C PHE A 98 -8.75 -25.86 0.20
N ALA A 99 -10.04 -26.17 0.04
CA ALA A 99 -10.67 -27.31 0.71
C ALA A 99 -10.65 -28.53 -0.22
N PRO A 100 -10.30 -29.72 0.28
CA PRO A 100 -10.58 -30.94 -0.45
C PRO A 100 -12.08 -30.97 -0.71
N PRO A 101 -12.47 -31.41 -1.90
CA PRO A 101 -13.83 -31.25 -2.33
C PRO A 101 -14.73 -32.08 -1.38
N THR A 102 -15.56 -31.40 -0.58
CA THR A 102 -16.32 -31.99 0.53
C THR A 102 -17.47 -32.80 -0.03
N ALA A 103 -17.59 -34.07 0.37
CA ALA A 103 -18.65 -34.95 -0.12
C ALA A 103 -20.03 -34.27 -0.04
N PRO A 104 -20.88 -34.39 -1.07
CA PRO A 104 -22.16 -33.71 -1.13
C PRO A 104 -22.98 -34.02 0.13
N LYS A 105 -23.46 -32.98 0.82
CA LYS A 105 -24.41 -33.14 1.93
C LYS A 105 -25.61 -33.93 1.40
N GLN A 106 -26.00 -34.99 2.10
CA GLN A 106 -27.07 -35.92 1.75
C GLN A 106 -28.28 -35.18 1.15
N GLY A 107 -28.49 -35.33 -0.16
CA GLY A 107 -29.57 -34.68 -0.91
C GLY A 107 -29.11 -33.90 -2.15
N SER A 108 -27.86 -33.45 -2.20
CA SER A 108 -27.31 -32.74 -3.37
C SER A 108 -26.68 -33.74 -4.36
N GLN A 109 -27.19 -33.78 -5.59
CA GLN A 109 -26.75 -34.67 -6.65
C GLN A 109 -25.36 -34.27 -7.18
N GLY A 110 -24.33 -34.68 -6.44
CA GLY A 110 -22.90 -34.74 -6.80
C GLY A 110 -22.41 -33.91 -7.99
N TYR A 111 -21.97 -32.69 -7.71
CA TYR A 111 -20.57 -32.24 -7.79
C TYR A 111 -20.39 -31.16 -6.71
N TYR A 112 -19.14 -30.92 -6.32
CA TYR A 112 -18.79 -30.07 -5.19
C TYR A 112 -19.31 -28.65 -5.36
N GLU A 113 -20.18 -28.21 -4.46
CA GLU A 113 -20.53 -26.80 -4.34
C GLU A 113 -19.25 -26.01 -4.14
N VAL A 114 -19.09 -24.92 -4.89
CA VAL A 114 -18.07 -23.91 -4.57
C VAL A 114 -18.53 -23.27 -3.27
N GLU A 115 -18.18 -23.92 -2.14
CA GLU A 115 -18.55 -23.49 -0.79
C GLU A 115 -18.01 -22.07 -0.53
N ASP A 116 -16.97 -21.67 -1.28
CA ASP A 116 -16.29 -20.39 -1.13
C ASP A 116 -16.36 -19.47 -2.37
N ALA A 117 -17.55 -19.34 -2.96
CA ALA A 117 -17.74 -18.36 -4.03
C ALA A 117 -17.49 -16.91 -3.55
N SER A 118 -17.48 -16.72 -2.23
CA SER A 118 -17.02 -15.51 -1.54
C SER A 118 -15.59 -15.11 -1.90
N GLU A 119 -14.72 -16.07 -2.22
CA GLU A 119 -13.33 -15.81 -2.59
C GLU A 119 -13.24 -15.07 -3.94
N PHE A 120 -14.17 -15.33 -4.86
CA PHE A 120 -14.22 -14.67 -6.16
C PHE A 120 -14.88 -13.30 -6.11
N LEU A 121 -15.59 -12.97 -5.02
CA LEU A 121 -16.23 -11.66 -4.83
C LEU A 121 -15.23 -10.51 -4.98
N THR A 122 -14.00 -10.71 -4.51
CA THR A 122 -12.92 -9.70 -4.61
C THR A 122 -12.58 -9.37 -6.08
N PHE A 123 -12.60 -10.38 -6.97
CA PHE A 123 -12.42 -10.17 -8.40
C PHE A 123 -13.61 -9.42 -8.99
N PHE A 124 -14.84 -9.91 -8.77
CA PHE A 124 -16.04 -9.35 -9.39
C PHE A 124 -16.30 -7.90 -8.99
N VAL A 125 -16.09 -7.54 -7.72
CA VAL A 125 -16.25 -6.15 -7.25
C VAL A 125 -15.26 -5.19 -7.92
N GLN A 126 -14.05 -5.65 -8.24
CA GLN A 126 -12.96 -4.79 -8.77
C GLN A 126 -12.75 -4.88 -10.27
N ALA A 127 -13.28 -5.93 -10.90
CA ALA A 127 -13.17 -6.13 -12.34
C ALA A 127 -13.80 -4.94 -13.08
N SER A 128 -13.37 -4.71 -14.31
CA SER A 128 -14.13 -3.93 -15.30
C SER A 128 -14.85 -4.88 -16.24
N ASP A 129 -15.75 -4.36 -17.08
CA ASP A 129 -16.42 -5.17 -18.09
C ASP A 129 -15.42 -5.88 -19.03
N ASP A 130 -14.29 -5.23 -19.32
CA ASP A 130 -13.22 -5.82 -20.13
C ASP A 130 -12.52 -6.98 -19.40
N ASP A 131 -12.33 -6.87 -18.08
CA ASP A 131 -11.75 -7.96 -17.28
C ASP A 131 -12.71 -9.16 -17.18
N MET A 132 -14.02 -8.91 -17.12
CA MET A 132 -15.05 -9.94 -17.14
C MET A 132 -15.06 -10.70 -18.48
N ARG A 133 -14.99 -9.98 -19.61
CA ARG A 133 -14.85 -10.58 -20.94
C ARG A 133 -13.55 -11.37 -21.08
N ALA A 134 -12.45 -10.83 -20.55
CA ALA A 134 -11.17 -11.54 -20.56
C ALA A 134 -11.21 -12.83 -19.74
N LEU A 135 -11.91 -12.84 -18.59
CA LEU A 135 -12.13 -14.03 -17.80
C LEU A 135 -12.93 -15.07 -18.58
N LEU A 136 -14.04 -14.65 -19.21
CA LEU A 136 -14.89 -15.55 -19.98
C LEU A 136 -14.16 -16.18 -21.16
N ARG A 137 -13.41 -15.39 -21.94
CA ARG A 137 -12.57 -15.92 -23.04
C ARG A 137 -11.58 -16.97 -22.56
N LYS A 138 -10.90 -16.72 -21.43
CA LYS A 138 -9.98 -17.71 -20.87
C LYS A 138 -10.71 -18.95 -20.35
N MET A 139 -11.92 -18.80 -19.79
CA MET A 139 -12.75 -19.95 -19.41
C MET A 139 -13.12 -20.77 -20.64
N GLU A 140 -13.57 -20.15 -21.73
CA GLU A 140 -13.89 -20.81 -23.01
C GLU A 140 -12.69 -21.60 -23.57
N GLU A 141 -11.50 -21.00 -23.57
CA GLU A 141 -10.25 -21.62 -24.04
C GLU A 141 -9.87 -22.86 -23.21
N VAL A 142 -10.03 -22.76 -21.88
CA VAL A 142 -9.54 -23.77 -20.92
C VAL A 142 -10.59 -24.86 -20.69
N TYR A 143 -11.89 -24.56 -20.81
CA TYR A 143 -13.01 -25.47 -20.57
C TYR A 143 -12.85 -26.86 -21.20
N PRO A 144 -12.59 -27.01 -22.52
CA PRO A 144 -12.52 -28.33 -23.15
C PRO A 144 -11.31 -29.17 -22.70
N GLN A 145 -10.29 -28.54 -22.12
CA GLN A 145 -9.03 -29.20 -21.72
C GLN A 145 -8.97 -29.53 -20.23
N THR A 146 -9.98 -29.12 -19.46
CA THR A 146 -10.00 -29.28 -17.99
C THR A 146 -10.74 -30.52 -17.52
N THR A 147 -10.65 -30.81 -16.23
CA THR A 147 -11.40 -31.89 -15.60
C THR A 147 -12.89 -31.56 -15.56
N HIS A 148 -13.76 -32.58 -15.56
CA HIS A 148 -15.22 -32.41 -15.39
C HIS A 148 -15.58 -31.61 -14.12
N VAL A 149 -14.76 -31.71 -13.06
CA VAL A 149 -14.95 -30.92 -11.84
C VAL A 149 -14.72 -29.44 -12.11
N THR A 150 -13.64 -29.08 -12.81
CA THR A 150 -13.37 -27.69 -13.20
C THR A 150 -14.44 -27.15 -14.15
N GLN A 151 -14.88 -27.96 -15.13
CA GLN A 151 -15.97 -27.59 -16.04
C GLN A 151 -17.25 -27.27 -15.27
N PHE A 152 -17.62 -28.11 -14.31
CA PHE A 152 -18.76 -27.87 -13.43
C PHE A 152 -18.60 -26.59 -12.62
N GLN A 153 -17.41 -26.33 -12.06
CA GLN A 153 -17.14 -25.11 -11.30
C GLN A 153 -17.23 -23.84 -12.15
N ILE A 154 -16.77 -23.87 -13.40
CA ILE A 154 -16.91 -22.75 -14.34
C ILE A 154 -18.40 -22.43 -14.54
N LEU A 155 -19.22 -23.44 -14.81
CA LEU A 155 -20.65 -23.25 -14.99
C LEU A 155 -21.34 -22.81 -13.69
N ASN A 156 -20.92 -23.34 -12.53
CA ASN A 156 -21.45 -22.91 -11.23
C ASN A 156 -21.11 -21.44 -10.93
N LEU A 157 -19.91 -20.99 -11.25
CA LEU A 157 -19.51 -19.59 -11.09
C LEU A 157 -20.35 -18.67 -11.98
N LEU A 158 -20.59 -19.05 -13.24
CA LEU A 158 -21.45 -18.29 -14.15
C LEU A 158 -22.90 -18.24 -13.66
N ALA A 159 -23.42 -19.32 -13.10
CA ALA A 159 -24.79 -19.37 -12.56
C ALA A 159 -24.96 -18.46 -11.33
N ARG A 160 -23.90 -18.26 -10.55
CA ARG A 160 -23.87 -17.40 -9.35
C ARG A 160 -23.39 -15.98 -9.61
N LEU A 161 -23.03 -15.65 -10.84
CA LEU A 161 -22.58 -14.31 -11.23
C LEU A 161 -23.54 -13.16 -10.80
N PRO A 162 -24.88 -13.31 -10.83
CA PRO A 162 -25.78 -12.27 -10.30
C PRO A 162 -25.62 -12.00 -8.80
N GLU A 163 -25.12 -12.96 -8.02
CA GLU A 163 -24.85 -12.75 -6.58
C GLU A 163 -23.69 -11.79 -6.35
N PHE A 164 -22.77 -11.69 -7.33
CA PHE A 164 -21.53 -10.92 -7.21
C PHE A 164 -21.52 -9.61 -8.01
N ALA A 165 -22.11 -9.62 -9.21
CA ALA A 165 -22.08 -8.48 -10.13
C ALA A 165 -23.33 -8.44 -11.03
N PRO A 166 -24.53 -8.23 -10.45
CA PRO A 166 -25.79 -8.23 -11.21
C PRO A 166 -25.81 -7.17 -12.31
N GLU A 167 -25.21 -6.00 -12.06
CA GLU A 167 -25.15 -4.89 -13.02
C GLU A 167 -24.31 -5.20 -14.28
N ARG A 168 -23.46 -6.24 -14.24
CA ARG A 168 -22.54 -6.59 -15.33
C ARG A 168 -23.00 -7.73 -16.19
N MET A 169 -24.07 -8.42 -15.80
CA MET A 169 -24.65 -9.50 -16.60
C MET A 169 -24.93 -9.08 -18.05
N PRO A 170 -25.50 -7.89 -18.35
CA PRO A 170 -25.76 -7.47 -19.72
C PRO A 170 -24.49 -7.33 -20.57
N ALA A 171 -23.36 -6.97 -19.94
CA ALA A 171 -22.10 -6.71 -20.65
C ALA A 171 -21.46 -7.99 -21.22
N ILE A 172 -21.75 -9.15 -20.60
CA ILE A 172 -21.20 -10.46 -20.95
C ILE A 172 -22.26 -11.46 -21.48
N ALA A 173 -23.54 -11.08 -21.47
CA ALA A 173 -24.65 -11.98 -21.78
C ALA A 173 -24.52 -12.65 -23.16
N ALA A 174 -24.10 -11.89 -24.19
CA ALA A 174 -23.96 -12.44 -25.54
C ALA A 174 -22.87 -13.51 -25.63
N GLU A 175 -21.75 -13.30 -24.94
CA GLU A 175 -20.61 -14.22 -24.93
C GLU A 175 -20.95 -15.46 -24.10
N VAL A 176 -21.58 -15.29 -22.93
CA VAL A 176 -22.06 -16.41 -22.10
C VAL A 176 -23.07 -17.25 -22.86
N LYS A 177 -23.99 -16.63 -23.60
CA LYS A 177 -24.95 -17.36 -24.44
C LYS A 177 -24.23 -18.23 -25.46
N ALA A 178 -23.28 -17.68 -26.21
CA ALA A 178 -22.52 -18.42 -27.22
C ALA A 178 -21.72 -19.58 -26.62
N PHE A 179 -21.19 -19.40 -25.41
CA PHE A 179 -20.45 -20.45 -24.69
C PHE A 179 -21.34 -21.58 -24.17
N VAL A 180 -22.49 -21.26 -23.58
CA VAL A 180 -23.36 -22.22 -22.89
C VAL A 180 -24.30 -22.95 -23.85
N GLU A 181 -24.73 -22.31 -24.94
CA GLU A 181 -25.65 -22.88 -25.93
C GLU A 181 -25.24 -24.29 -26.42
N PRO A 182 -23.99 -24.56 -26.85
CA PRO A 182 -23.60 -25.91 -27.27
C PRO A 182 -23.53 -26.92 -26.12
N LEU A 183 -23.48 -26.48 -24.87
CA LEU A 183 -23.37 -27.34 -23.69
C LEU A 183 -24.72 -27.87 -23.20
N LEU A 184 -25.83 -27.26 -23.64
CA LEU A 184 -27.20 -27.72 -23.31
C LEU A 184 -27.50 -29.11 -23.90
N GLU A 185 -26.89 -29.43 -25.04
CA GLU A 185 -27.08 -30.70 -25.76
C GLU A 185 -25.99 -31.74 -25.44
N GLN A 186 -25.14 -31.47 -24.45
CA GLN A 186 -24.01 -32.33 -24.11
C GLN A 186 -24.49 -33.66 -23.49
N ASN A 187 -23.82 -34.77 -23.84
CA ASN A 187 -24.16 -36.11 -23.34
C ASN A 187 -24.06 -36.28 -21.81
N ASP A 188 -23.29 -35.41 -21.14
CA ASP A 188 -23.18 -35.41 -19.68
C ASP A 188 -24.36 -34.67 -19.07
N GLN A 189 -25.33 -35.42 -18.54
CA GLN A 189 -26.56 -34.88 -17.94
C GLN A 189 -26.30 -33.87 -16.82
N LYS A 190 -25.18 -33.97 -16.08
CA LYS A 190 -24.87 -33.05 -14.98
C LYS A 190 -24.29 -31.74 -15.48
N LEU A 191 -23.45 -31.78 -16.50
CA LEU A 191 -22.96 -30.56 -17.14
C LEU A 191 -24.09 -29.85 -17.90
N ALA A 192 -24.95 -30.61 -18.57
CA ALA A 192 -26.14 -30.08 -19.25
C ALA A 192 -27.12 -29.42 -18.25
N SER A 193 -27.34 -30.03 -17.07
CA SER A 193 -28.19 -29.42 -16.04
C SER A 193 -27.59 -28.13 -15.48
N GLN A 194 -26.27 -28.08 -15.29
CA GLN A 194 -25.59 -26.87 -14.83
C GLN A 194 -25.57 -25.78 -15.91
N ALA A 195 -25.38 -26.15 -17.19
CA ALA A 195 -25.53 -25.25 -18.33
C ALA A 195 -26.95 -24.68 -18.40
N LYS A 196 -27.98 -25.50 -18.13
CA LYS A 196 -29.37 -25.02 -18.04
C LYS A 196 -29.57 -24.04 -16.90
N ALA A 197 -28.94 -24.25 -15.73
CA ALA A 197 -28.98 -23.30 -14.63
C ALA A 197 -28.40 -21.93 -15.05
N VAL A 198 -27.24 -21.92 -15.72
CA VAL A 198 -26.66 -20.68 -16.27
C VAL A 198 -27.60 -20.01 -17.28
N TRP A 199 -28.20 -20.80 -18.17
CA TRP A 199 -29.15 -20.31 -19.18
C TRP A 199 -30.34 -19.59 -18.55
N GLN A 200 -30.92 -20.17 -17.49
CA GLN A 200 -32.02 -19.59 -16.73
C GLN A 200 -31.59 -18.35 -15.95
N THR A 201 -30.41 -18.38 -15.33
CA THR A 201 -29.85 -17.24 -14.59
C THR A 201 -29.78 -15.98 -15.47
N PHE A 202 -29.34 -16.12 -16.72
CA PHE A 202 -29.23 -15.00 -17.66
C PHE A 202 -30.55 -14.67 -18.38
N GLY A 203 -31.64 -15.40 -18.10
CA GLY A 203 -32.95 -15.16 -18.69
C GLY A 203 -32.98 -15.37 -20.21
N PHE A 204 -32.15 -16.26 -20.73
CA PHE A 204 -32.16 -16.57 -22.16
C PHE A 204 -33.43 -17.36 -22.54
N GLU A 205 -34.04 -17.03 -23.68
CA GLU A 205 -35.21 -17.76 -24.18
C GLU A 205 -34.87 -19.23 -24.44
N GLU A 206 -35.70 -20.17 -23.97
CA GLU A 206 -35.58 -21.58 -24.33
C GLU A 206 -35.86 -21.74 -25.84
N LYS A 207 -34.98 -22.42 -26.58
CA LYS A 207 -35.27 -22.78 -27.97
C LYS A 207 -36.51 -23.66 -28.00
N GLN A 208 -37.57 -23.17 -28.64
CA GLN A 208 -38.74 -23.97 -29.03
C GLN A 208 -38.39 -24.97 -30.13
#